data_AF-A0AAX6NBV5-F1
#
_entry.id   AF-A0AAX6NBV5-F1
#
_cell.length_a   1.000
_cell.length_b   1.000
_cell.length_c   1.000
_cell.angle_alpha   90.00
_cell.angle_beta   90.00
_cell.angle_gamma   90.00
#
_symmetry.space_group_name_H-M   'P 1'
#
loop_
_entity.id
_entity.type
_entity.pdbx_description
1 polymer ?
#
loop_
_entity_poly.entity_id
_entity_poly.type
_entity_poly.pdbx_seq_one_letter_code
_entity_poly.pdbx_strand_id
1 'polypeptide(L)'
;MSDYQYEAECHGCFIIQPVNHIPLCKSCNNKKERDLVRTRSFDFSVLTSHLLSEEAKENVRKDIIFKYGSDLELFSDSTYRSLN
;
A
#
# COMPACT_ATOMS: atom_id res chain seq x y z
N MET A 1 -9.61 8.02 -15.90
CA MET A 1 -8.69 9.16 -15.72
C MET A 1 -7.46 8.64 -14.98
N SER A 2 -6.25 9.05 -15.35
CA SER A 2 -5.04 8.63 -14.61
C SER A 2 -5.08 9.29 -13.22
N ASP A 3 -4.95 8.51 -12.15
CA ASP A 3 -4.83 9.05 -10.77
C ASP A 3 -3.48 9.73 -10.51
N TYR A 4 -2.55 9.68 -11.48
CA TYR A 4 -1.19 10.21 -11.40
C TYR A 4 -1.07 11.39 -12.38
N GLN A 5 -1.33 12.61 -11.90
CA GLN A 5 -1.63 13.77 -12.75
C GLN A 5 -0.61 14.91 -12.66
N TYR A 6 0.28 14.89 -11.67
CA TYR A 6 1.29 15.93 -11.49
C TYR A 6 2.66 15.34 -11.18
N GLU A 7 3.70 16.08 -11.57
CA GLU A 7 5.10 15.77 -11.29
C GLU A 7 5.46 16.28 -9.89
N ALA A 8 5.93 15.37 -9.03
CA ALA A 8 6.52 15.72 -7.74
C ALA A 8 7.46 14.58 -7.28
N GLU A 9 8.19 14.81 -6.20
CA GLU A 9 8.99 13.76 -5.58
C GLU A 9 8.08 12.69 -4.97
N CYS A 10 8.28 11.43 -5.39
CA CYS A 10 7.56 10.31 -4.79
C CYS A 10 8.09 10.00 -3.39
N HIS A 11 7.22 10.04 -2.38
CA HIS A 11 7.60 9.78 -0.97
C HIS A 11 8.12 8.37 -0.68
N GLY A 12 7.97 7.43 -1.62
CA GLY A 12 8.45 6.06 -1.45
C GLY A 12 9.81 5.76 -2.07
N CYS A 13 10.19 6.49 -3.13
CA CYS A 13 11.45 6.24 -3.84
C CYS A 13 12.30 7.49 -4.08
N PHE A 14 11.82 8.65 -3.63
CA PHE A 14 12.51 9.95 -3.68
C PHE A 14 12.94 10.37 -5.10
N ILE A 15 12.18 9.95 -6.11
CA ILE A 15 12.39 10.31 -7.52
C ILE A 15 11.23 11.22 -7.96
N ILE A 16 11.57 12.33 -8.62
CA ILE A 16 10.60 13.22 -9.29
C ILE A 16 10.00 12.48 -10.49
N GLN A 17 8.69 12.23 -10.44
CA GLN A 17 7.93 11.53 -11.47
C GLN A 17 6.42 11.79 -11.30
N PRO A 18 5.54 11.28 -12.19
CA PRO A 18 4.10 11.36 -11.98
C PRO A 18 3.66 10.67 -10.68
N VAL A 19 2.98 11.41 -9.80
CA VAL A 19 2.46 10.94 -8.52
C VAL A 19 0.95 11.14 -8.37
N ASN A 20 0.36 10.41 -7.44
CA ASN A 20 -1.03 10.58 -7.01
C ASN A 20 -1.18 11.69 -5.95
N HIS A 21 -2.38 11.83 -5.38
CA HIS A 21 -2.72 12.86 -4.39
C HIS A 21 -2.01 12.72 -3.02
N ILE A 22 -1.41 11.56 -2.70
CA ILE A 22 -0.61 11.32 -1.47
C ILE A 22 0.90 11.19 -1.79
N PRO A 23 1.39 12.07 -2.66
CA PRO A 23 2.64 11.99 -3.43
C PRO A 23 3.34 10.61 -3.57
N LEU A 24 2.63 9.59 -4.07
CA LEU A 24 3.22 8.31 -4.44
C LEU A 24 3.15 8.06 -5.95
N CYS A 25 4.25 7.58 -6.53
CA CYS A 25 4.24 7.03 -7.89
C CYS A 25 3.48 5.70 -7.91
N LYS A 26 3.08 5.25 -9.11
CA LYS A 26 2.26 4.04 -9.26
C LYS A 26 2.88 2.81 -8.60
N SER A 27 4.19 2.62 -8.74
CA SER A 27 4.90 1.50 -8.13
C SER A 27 4.85 1.56 -6.59
N CYS A 28 5.15 2.71 -6.00
CA CYS A 28 5.13 2.87 -4.55
C CYS A 28 3.71 2.84 -3.97
N ASN A 29 2.71 3.36 -4.69
CA ASN A 29 1.31 3.24 -4.26
C ASN A 29 0.86 1.77 -4.23
N ASN A 30 1.26 0.95 -5.22
CA ASN A 30 0.97 -0.48 -5.19
C ASN A 30 1.64 -1.20 -4.01
N LYS A 31 2.85 -0.79 -3.61
CA LYS A 31 3.51 -1.29 -2.38
C LYS A 31 2.73 -0.89 -1.14
N LYS A 32 2.33 0.38 -1.02
CA LYS A 32 1.48 0.89 0.08
C LYS A 32 0.20 0.07 0.22
N GLU A 33 -0.49 -0.20 -0.89
CA GLU A 33 -1.71 -1.01 -0.89
C GLU A 33 -1.47 -2.43 -0.39
N ARG A 34 -0.40 -3.10 -0.85
CA ARG A 34 -0.06 -4.43 -0.36
C ARG A 34 0.29 -4.43 1.13
N ASP A 35 1.03 -3.44 1.59
CA ASP A 35 1.41 -3.32 2.99
C ASP A 35 0.19 -3.09 3.89
N LEU A 36 -0.76 -2.24 3.49
CA LEU A 36 -2.03 -2.07 4.21
C LEU A 36 -2.79 -3.38 4.34
N VAL A 37 -2.84 -4.20 3.28
CA VAL A 37 -3.49 -5.51 3.36
C VAL A 37 -2.68 -6.47 4.24
N ARG A 38 -1.35 -6.49 4.16
CA ARG A 38 -0.47 -7.31 5.02
C ARG A 38 -0.70 -7.00 6.51
N THR A 39 -0.82 -5.72 6.86
CA THR A 39 -1.08 -5.25 8.24
C THR A 39 -2.54 -5.33 8.66
N ARG A 40 -3.43 -5.89 7.83
CA ARG A 40 -4.89 -5.95 8.06
C ARG A 40 -5.55 -4.59 8.21
N SER A 41 -4.94 -3.54 7.69
CA SER A 41 -5.53 -2.19 7.58
C SER A 41 -6.50 -2.13 6.39
N PHE A 42 -7.42 -3.10 6.31
CA PHE A 42 -8.21 -3.40 5.11
C PHE A 42 -9.08 -2.25 4.64
N ASP A 43 -9.65 -1.49 5.57
CA ASP A 43 -10.58 -0.40 5.24
C ASP A 43 -9.85 0.80 4.62
N PHE A 44 -8.54 0.87 4.77
CA PHE A 44 -7.68 1.91 4.18
C PHE A 44 -7.08 1.49 2.83
N SER A 45 -7.28 0.24 2.41
CA SER A 45 -6.77 -0.26 1.13
C SER A 45 -7.88 -0.32 0.09
N VAL A 46 -7.61 0.20 -1.11
CA VAL A 46 -8.52 0.05 -2.26
C VAL A 46 -8.69 -1.42 -2.70
N LEU A 47 -7.73 -2.29 -2.37
CA LEU A 47 -7.81 -3.73 -2.69
C LEU A 47 -8.86 -4.48 -1.86
N THR A 48 -9.23 -3.96 -0.69
CA THR A 48 -10.07 -4.67 0.28
C THR A 48 -11.26 -3.86 0.82
N SER A 49 -11.25 -2.53 0.72
CA SER A 49 -12.29 -1.66 1.32
C SER A 49 -13.69 -1.89 0.75
N HIS A 50 -13.79 -2.43 -0.46
CA HIS A 50 -15.05 -2.78 -1.12
C HIS A 50 -15.58 -4.18 -0.72
N LEU A 51 -14.79 -4.97 0.01
CA LEU A 51 -15.17 -6.31 0.46
C LEU A 51 -15.90 -6.24 1.79
N LEU A 52 -17.07 -6.88 1.87
CA LEU A 52 -17.91 -6.86 3.08
C LEU A 52 -17.54 -7.94 4.11
N SER A 53 -16.90 -9.03 3.68
CA SER A 53 -16.54 -10.13 4.59
C SER A 53 -15.06 -10.11 4.95
N GLU A 54 -14.79 -10.31 6.24
CA GLU A 54 -13.41 -10.44 6.75
C GLU A 54 -12.67 -11.64 6.16
N GLU A 55 -13.39 -12.73 5.85
CA GLU A 55 -12.82 -13.89 5.17
C GLU A 55 -12.32 -13.53 3.76
N ALA A 56 -13.07 -12.75 2.99
CA ALA A 56 -12.64 -12.31 1.67
C ALA A 56 -11.41 -11.41 1.75
N LYS A 57 -11.38 -10.48 2.71
CA LYS A 57 -10.21 -9.61 2.96
C LYS A 57 -8.97 -10.44 3.32
N GLU A 58 -9.12 -11.46 4.16
CA GLU A 58 -8.02 -12.34 4.55
C GLU A 58 -7.53 -13.23 3.40
N ASN A 59 -8.42 -13.64 2.48
CA ASN A 59 -8.02 -14.36 1.27
C ASN A 59 -7.19 -13.46 0.34
N VAL A 60 -7.56 -12.19 0.16
CA VAL A 60 -6.71 -11.21 -0.56
C VAL A 60 -5.35 -11.06 0.10
N ARG A 61 -5.29 -11.02 1.44
CA ARG A 61 -4.02 -10.96 2.19
C ARG A 61 -3.15 -12.19 1.93
N LYS A 62 -3.72 -13.40 1.99
CA LYS A 62 -3.00 -14.64 1.69
C LYS A 62 -2.46 -14.65 0.27
N ASP A 63 -3.25 -14.19 -0.71
CA ASP A 63 -2.81 -14.09 -2.11
C ASP A 63 -1.66 -13.09 -2.29
N ILE A 64 -1.70 -11.96 -1.60
CA ILE A 64 -0.61 -10.98 -1.61
C ILE A 64 0.66 -11.57 -1.01
N ILE A 65 0.57 -12.24 0.14
CA ILE A 65 1.72 -12.86 0.80
C ILE A 65 2.30 -13.97 -0.08
N PHE A 66 1.45 -14.79 -0.69
CA PHE A 66 1.89 -15.84 -1.61
C PHE A 66 2.65 -15.28 -2.82
N LYS A 67 2.19 -14.17 -3.40
CA LYS A 67 2.78 -13.57 -4.61
C LYS A 67 3.98 -12.68 -4.36
N TYR A 68 4.01 -11.95 -3.24
CA TYR A 68 4.96 -10.86 -2.99
C TYR A 68 5.75 -11.02 -1.69
N GLY A 69 5.54 -12.11 -0.93
CA GLY A 69 6.16 -12.31 0.37
C GLY A 69 5.44 -11.60 1.52
N SER A 70 5.82 -11.99 2.74
CA SER A 70 5.24 -11.49 3.99
C SER A 70 5.74 -10.11 4.41
N ASP A 71 6.90 -9.71 3.93
CA ASP A 71 7.60 -8.53 4.43
C ASP A 71 6.96 -7.25 3.89
N LEU A 72 7.01 -6.19 4.70
CA LEU A 72 6.55 -4.86 4.29
C LEU A 72 7.55 -4.25 3.31
N GLU A 73 7.03 -3.56 2.30
CA GLU A 73 7.84 -3.04 1.18
C GLU A 73 8.07 -1.53 1.23
N LEU A 74 7.18 -0.79 1.88
CA LEU A 74 7.18 0.66 1.96
C LEU A 74 7.14 1.16 3.41
N PHE A 75 6.40 0.49 4.28
CA PHE A 75 6.39 0.84 5.70
C PHE A 75 7.67 0.35 6.38
N SER A 76 8.35 1.23 7.12
CA SER A 76 9.47 0.84 7.97
C SER A 76 8.97 0.42 9.35
N ASP A 77 9.44 -0.74 9.81
CA ASP A 77 9.15 -1.27 11.15
C ASP A 77 9.60 -0.29 12.26
N SER A 78 10.59 0.58 11.98
CA SER A 78 11.15 1.53 12.94
C SER A 78 10.19 2.64 13.37
N THR A 79 9.23 3.01 12.53
CA THR A 79 8.28 4.11 12.82
C THR A 79 7.07 3.61 13.60
N TYR A 80 6.74 2.32 13.51
CA TYR A 80 5.63 1.71 14.25
C TYR A 80 6.03 1.22 15.65
N ARG A 81 7.32 0.90 15.85
CA ARG A 81 7.90 0.49 17.15
C ARG A 81 8.14 1.65 18.13
N SER A 82 8.00 2.89 17.67
CA SER A 82 8.17 4.10 18.49
C SER A 82 6.84 4.74 18.91
N LEU A 83 5.71 4.16 18.46
CA LEU A 83 4.36 4.62 18.81
C LEU A 83 3.50 3.56 19.51
N ASN A 84 4.05 2.37 19.80
CA ASN A 84 3.42 1.32 20.62
C ASN A 84 4.41 0.76 21.64
#